data_AF-A0A418XWX2-F1
#
_entry.id   AF-A0A418XWX2-F1
#
_cell.length_a   1.000
_cell.length_b   1.000
_cell.length_c   1.000
_cell.angle_alpha   90.00
_cell.angle_beta   90.00
_cell.angle_gamma   90.00
#
_symmetry.space_group_name_H-M   'P 1'
#
loop_
_entity.id
_entity.type
_entity.pdbx_description
1 polymer ?
#
loop_
_entity_poly.entity_id
_entity_poly.type
_entity_poly.pdbx_seq_one_letter_code
_entity_poly.pdbx_strand_id
1 'polypeptide(L)'
;MKHAVPIALPVSGKGASLALTLLALSGMVGCSWLPDTSLAYRDAAVTDPVEVPEGDVFIGEQALYHVPRQDDRLVGAQKDEDKFVPPKPPQLVVLGNEADKDDATPIPKGESIRAVLARDGNGYPIIMMTTRYAWAWEYVSDALKETDFKVSDRDRDVGIFFLRVPDRYELGAREAQLKLSHTTNGIQVAVLNEKGTALVDKTPGSAILERIYEELE
;
A
#
# COMPACT_ATOMS: atom_id res chain seq x y z
N MET A 1 -73.42 9.24 -30.17
CA MET A 1 -73.77 10.49 -29.44
C MET A 1 -73.35 10.35 -27.98
N LYS A 2 -72.88 11.47 -27.41
CA LYS A 2 -72.52 11.73 -26.00
C LYS A 2 -71.07 11.40 -25.61
N HIS A 3 -70.25 12.41 -25.83
CA HIS A 3 -68.98 12.67 -25.15
C HIS A 3 -69.19 12.82 -23.64
N ALA A 4 -68.25 12.32 -22.85
CA ALA A 4 -68.01 12.81 -21.49
C ALA A 4 -66.50 12.76 -21.23
N VAL A 5 -65.93 13.95 -21.07
CA VAL A 5 -64.53 14.22 -20.69
C VAL A 5 -64.43 14.09 -19.17
N PRO A 6 -63.45 13.36 -18.61
CA PRO A 6 -63.14 13.48 -17.19
C PRO A 6 -62.13 14.63 -16.96
N ILE A 7 -62.53 15.49 -16.04
CA ILE A 7 -61.85 16.68 -15.54
C ILE A 7 -60.56 16.28 -14.80
N ALA A 8 -59.44 16.92 -15.16
CA ALA A 8 -58.19 16.84 -14.41
C ALA A 8 -58.31 17.61 -13.08
N LEU A 9 -58.07 16.92 -11.97
CA LEU A 9 -57.82 17.54 -10.66
C LEU A 9 -56.33 17.92 -10.56
N PRO A 10 -55.97 19.09 -10.01
CA PRO A 10 -54.59 19.49 -9.88
C PRO A 10 -53.92 18.69 -8.75
N VAL A 11 -52.87 17.95 -9.09
CA VAL A 11 -51.96 17.33 -8.12
C VAL A 11 -51.20 18.45 -7.41
N SER A 12 -51.52 18.65 -6.14
CA SER A 12 -50.82 19.56 -5.24
C SER A 12 -49.33 19.20 -5.17
N GLY A 13 -48.48 20.13 -5.62
CA GLY A 13 -47.02 20.00 -5.75
C GLY A 13 -46.22 19.88 -4.45
N LYS A 14 -46.78 19.30 -3.39
CA LYS A 14 -46.07 19.05 -2.12
C LYS A 14 -45.49 17.63 -2.01
N GLY A 15 -45.97 16.67 -2.79
CA GLY A 15 -45.53 15.27 -2.72
C GLY A 15 -44.18 14.98 -3.40
N ALA A 16 -43.89 15.67 -4.51
CA ALA A 16 -42.68 15.41 -5.30
C ALA A 16 -41.38 15.85 -4.58
N SER A 17 -41.46 16.89 -3.76
CA SER A 17 -40.30 17.40 -3.02
C SER A 17 -39.93 16.48 -1.84
N LEU A 18 -40.93 15.85 -1.20
CA LEU A 18 -40.72 14.89 -0.11
C LEU A 18 -40.14 13.56 -0.60
N ALA A 19 -40.60 13.08 -1.76
CA ALA A 19 -40.11 11.84 -2.35
C ALA A 19 -38.63 11.94 -2.79
N LEU A 20 -38.21 13.12 -3.29
CA LEU A 20 -36.83 13.37 -3.68
C LEU A 20 -35.89 13.55 -2.47
N THR A 21 -36.40 14.08 -1.35
CA THR A 21 -35.62 14.17 -0.11
C THR A 21 -35.41 12.80 0.53
N LEU A 22 -36.43 11.93 0.57
CA LEU A 22 -36.26 10.57 1.10
C LEU A 22 -35.26 9.72 0.30
N LEU A 23 -35.23 9.86 -1.04
CA LEU A 23 -34.31 9.10 -1.88
C LEU A 23 -32.84 9.57 -1.74
N ALA A 24 -32.64 10.85 -1.40
CA ALA A 24 -31.31 11.41 -1.12
C ALA A 24 -30.73 10.96 0.23
N LEU A 25 -31.57 10.66 1.23
CA LEU A 25 -31.11 10.14 2.53
C LEU A 25 -30.68 8.66 2.49
N SER A 26 -31.17 7.87 1.53
CA SER A 26 -30.78 6.46 1.38
C SER A 26 -29.36 6.22 0.87
N GLY A 27 -28.69 7.25 0.32
CA GLY A 27 -27.31 7.15 -0.17
C GLY A 27 -26.22 7.30 0.91
N MET A 28 -26.60 7.63 2.14
CA MET A 28 -25.66 7.85 3.26
C MET A 28 -25.47 6.62 4.17
N VAL A 29 -25.95 5.45 3.76
CA VAL A 29 -25.71 4.20 4.50
C VAL A 29 -24.50 3.50 3.90
N GLY A 30 -23.31 4.03 4.19
CA GLY A 30 -22.04 3.34 3.91
C GLY A 30 -21.90 2.07 4.77
N CYS A 31 -20.84 1.28 4.55
CA CYS A 31 -20.57 -0.02 5.20
C CYS A 31 -20.49 -0.02 6.76
N SER A 32 -20.80 1.09 7.43
CA SER A 32 -20.94 1.22 8.88
C SER A 32 -22.18 0.52 9.47
N TRP A 33 -23.06 -0.06 8.63
CA TRP A 33 -24.23 -0.80 9.09
C TRP A 33 -23.94 -2.29 9.38
N LEU A 34 -22.77 -2.80 9.02
CA LEU A 34 -22.41 -4.16 9.42
C LEU A 34 -22.08 -4.15 10.93
N PRO A 35 -22.75 -4.99 11.74
CA PRO A 35 -22.43 -5.09 13.16
C PRO A 35 -20.98 -5.54 13.31
N ASP A 36 -20.21 -4.85 14.14
CA ASP A 36 -18.84 -5.24 14.46
C ASP A 36 -18.85 -6.50 15.33
N THR A 37 -18.54 -7.64 14.72
CA THR A 37 -18.41 -8.94 15.40
C THR A 37 -16.96 -9.31 15.65
N SER A 38 -16.00 -8.39 15.48
CA SER A 38 -14.56 -8.67 15.63
C SER A 38 -14.20 -9.18 17.03
N LEU A 39 -15.02 -8.88 18.03
CA LEU A 39 -14.84 -9.29 19.42
C LEU A 39 -15.82 -10.37 19.90
N ALA A 40 -16.70 -10.89 19.03
CA ALA A 40 -17.72 -11.87 19.42
C ALA A 40 -17.12 -13.16 20.01
N TYR A 41 -15.87 -13.49 19.68
CA TYR A 41 -15.15 -14.63 20.26
C TYR A 41 -14.94 -14.51 21.78
N ARG A 42 -14.99 -13.30 22.34
CA ARG A 42 -14.79 -13.07 23.79
C ARG A 42 -15.96 -13.58 24.63
N ASP A 43 -17.14 -13.66 24.02
CA ASP A 43 -18.37 -14.11 24.66
C ASP A 43 -18.64 -15.61 24.40
N ALA A 44 -17.71 -16.31 23.72
CA ALA A 44 -17.84 -17.73 23.44
C ALA A 44 -17.83 -18.55 24.74
N ALA A 45 -18.78 -19.47 24.86
CA ALA A 45 -18.84 -20.38 26.00
C ALA A 45 -17.67 -21.38 25.97
N VAL A 46 -17.03 -21.57 27.11
CA VAL A 46 -16.07 -22.66 27.32
C VAL A 46 -16.87 -23.93 27.61
N THR A 47 -16.66 -24.98 26.81
CA THR A 47 -17.34 -26.27 26.96
C THR A 47 -16.37 -27.35 27.42
N ASP A 48 -16.81 -28.22 28.31
CA ASP A 48 -16.03 -29.37 28.74
C ASP A 48 -15.95 -30.45 27.63
N PRO A 49 -14.91 -31.30 27.64
CA PRO A 49 -14.85 -32.47 26.78
C PRO A 49 -16.06 -33.39 26.97
N VAL A 50 -16.48 -34.05 25.88
CA VAL A 50 -17.61 -34.99 25.89
C VAL A 50 -17.28 -36.22 26.75
N GLU A 51 -18.18 -36.59 27.66
CA GLU A 51 -18.09 -37.83 28.44
C GLU A 51 -18.55 -39.04 27.61
N VAL A 52 -17.76 -40.12 27.63
CA VAL A 52 -18.05 -41.35 26.89
C VAL A 52 -18.79 -42.34 27.80
N PRO A 53 -19.95 -42.89 27.38
CA PRO A 53 -20.69 -43.90 28.16
C PRO A 53 -19.90 -45.20 28.36
N GLU A 54 -20.23 -45.95 29.42
CA GLU A 54 -19.59 -47.24 29.70
C GLU A 54 -19.79 -48.25 28.56
N GLY A 55 -18.69 -48.84 28.08
CA GLY A 55 -18.70 -49.86 27.03
C GLY A 55 -18.42 -49.33 25.62
N ASP A 56 -18.43 -48.02 25.42
CA ASP A 56 -18.15 -47.37 24.13
C ASP A 56 -16.73 -46.77 24.09
N VAL A 57 -16.22 -46.53 22.87
CA VAL A 57 -14.91 -45.90 22.63
C VAL A 57 -15.06 -44.71 21.67
N PHE A 58 -14.49 -43.56 22.04
CA PHE A 58 -14.47 -42.37 21.20
C PHE A 58 -13.17 -42.30 20.38
N ILE A 59 -13.27 -42.49 19.07
CA ILE A 59 -12.11 -42.38 18.16
C ILE A 59 -11.83 -40.89 17.92
N GLY A 60 -10.67 -40.42 18.38
CA GLY A 60 -10.29 -38.99 18.33
C GLY A 60 -10.45 -38.26 19.66
N GLU A 61 -10.37 -38.97 20.79
CA GLU A 61 -10.43 -38.43 22.16
C GLU A 61 -9.44 -37.28 22.40
N GLN A 62 -8.29 -37.32 21.73
CA GLN A 62 -7.29 -36.27 21.82
C GLN A 62 -7.66 -35.11 20.88
N ALA A 63 -7.89 -33.94 21.46
CA ALA A 63 -8.05 -32.71 20.69
C ALA A 63 -6.84 -32.51 19.76
N LEU A 64 -7.09 -32.30 18.47
CA LEU A 64 -6.04 -31.99 17.48
C LEU A 64 -5.23 -30.75 17.88
N TYR A 65 -5.86 -29.81 18.57
CA TYR A 65 -5.25 -28.63 19.14
C TYR A 65 -5.57 -28.57 20.64
N HIS A 66 -4.64 -29.03 21.47
CA HIS A 66 -4.79 -28.97 22.91
C HIS A 66 -4.72 -27.50 23.38
N VAL A 67 -5.81 -27.00 23.94
CA VAL A 67 -5.85 -25.69 24.61
C VAL A 67 -5.72 -25.94 26.12
N PRO A 68 -4.62 -25.51 26.76
CA PRO A 68 -4.46 -25.64 28.21
C PRO A 68 -5.59 -24.95 28.97
N ARG A 69 -6.06 -25.56 30.06
CA ARG A 69 -7.10 -24.96 30.91
C ARG A 69 -6.55 -23.70 31.57
N GLN A 70 -7.44 -22.80 31.98
CA GLN A 70 -7.07 -21.49 32.52
C GLN A 70 -6.10 -21.58 33.71
N ASP A 71 -6.29 -22.58 34.56
CA ASP A 71 -5.44 -22.83 35.75
C ASP A 71 -4.06 -23.40 35.37
N ASP A 72 -3.95 -24.01 34.19
CA ASP A 72 -2.70 -24.54 33.62
C ASP A 72 -1.99 -23.52 32.70
N ARG A 73 -2.60 -22.34 32.49
CA ARG A 73 -1.97 -21.28 31.70
C ARG A 73 -0.75 -20.80 32.47
N LEU A 74 0.35 -20.63 31.75
CA LEU A 74 1.49 -19.87 32.24
C LEU A 74 0.97 -18.51 32.71
N VAL A 75 1.01 -18.31 34.03
CA VAL A 75 0.71 -17.01 34.63
C VAL A 75 1.74 -16.06 34.06
N GLY A 76 1.31 -14.88 33.58
CA GLY A 76 2.25 -13.86 33.08
C GLY A 76 3.33 -13.54 34.12
N ALA A 77 4.40 -12.87 33.67
CA ALA A 77 5.61 -12.60 34.46
C ALA A 77 5.36 -12.50 35.97
N GLN A 78 5.90 -13.47 36.71
CA GLN A 78 5.88 -13.48 38.17
C GLN A 78 6.63 -12.26 38.71
N LYS A 79 6.47 -11.97 40.01
CA LYS A 79 7.07 -10.79 40.67
C LYS A 79 8.59 -10.67 40.45
N ASP A 80 9.26 -11.80 40.21
CA ASP A 80 10.72 -11.91 40.04
C ASP A 80 11.13 -12.29 38.61
N GLU A 81 10.19 -12.25 37.65
CA GLU A 81 10.46 -12.52 36.23
C GLU A 81 10.41 -11.24 35.39
N ASP A 82 11.32 -11.13 34.43
CA ASP A 82 11.30 -10.02 33.48
C ASP A 82 10.06 -10.12 32.58
N LYS A 83 9.24 -9.07 32.59
CA LYS A 83 8.11 -8.95 31.66
C LYS A 83 8.64 -9.02 30.24
N PHE A 84 7.98 -9.80 29.37
CA PHE A 84 8.25 -9.77 27.93
C PHE A 84 8.13 -8.32 27.43
N VAL A 85 9.28 -7.74 27.07
CA VAL A 85 9.36 -6.42 26.43
C VAL A 85 9.40 -6.67 24.94
N PRO A 86 8.30 -6.42 24.20
CA PRO A 86 8.36 -6.49 22.74
C PRO A 86 9.46 -5.53 22.25
N PRO A 87 10.27 -5.94 21.26
CA PRO A 87 11.31 -5.08 20.73
C PRO A 87 10.67 -3.79 20.24
N LYS A 88 11.09 -2.67 20.82
CA LYS A 88 10.63 -1.37 20.33
C LYS A 88 11.27 -1.16 18.96
N PRO A 89 10.48 -0.86 17.91
CA PRO A 89 11.07 -0.50 16.63
C PRO A 89 12.04 0.67 16.86
N PRO A 90 13.22 0.66 16.21
CA PRO A 90 14.15 1.77 16.32
C PRO A 90 13.41 3.06 15.96
N GLN A 91 13.61 4.12 16.75
CA GLN A 91 13.10 5.42 16.35
C GLN A 91 13.85 5.83 15.09
N LEU A 92 13.11 5.95 14.00
CA LEU A 92 13.63 6.49 12.76
C LEU A 92 14.08 7.91 13.07
N VAL A 93 15.39 8.16 13.00
CA VAL A 93 15.90 9.53 12.95
C VAL A 93 15.27 10.14 11.71
N VAL A 94 14.34 11.08 11.91
CA VAL A 94 13.83 11.93 10.84
C VAL A 94 15.00 12.81 10.42
N LEU A 95 15.81 12.31 9.49
CA LEU A 95 16.76 13.11 8.74
C LEU A 95 15.94 13.99 7.78
N GLY A 96 15.46 15.13 8.29
CA GLY A 96 14.79 16.13 7.47
C GLY A 96 13.35 16.42 7.87
N ASN A 97 13.19 17.09 9.00
CA ASN A 97 12.14 18.09 9.15
C ASN A 97 12.81 19.46 9.19
N GLU A 98 13.43 19.85 8.07
CA GLU A 98 13.66 21.26 7.78
C GLU A 98 12.82 21.57 6.55
N ALA A 99 11.85 22.45 6.76
CA ALA A 99 11.00 22.98 5.71
C ALA A 99 11.86 23.61 4.62
N ASP A 100 11.86 23.00 3.43
CA ASP A 100 11.79 23.64 2.11
C ASP A 100 12.63 24.92 1.89
N LYS A 101 13.84 24.93 2.44
CA LYS A 101 14.87 25.94 2.19
C LYS A 101 16.20 25.22 2.23
N ASP A 102 16.65 24.76 1.08
CA ASP A 102 18.07 24.68 0.71
C ASP A 102 18.20 23.92 -0.63
N ASP A 103 17.79 24.59 -1.72
CA ASP A 103 18.12 24.19 -3.10
C ASP A 103 19.53 24.65 -3.52
N ALA A 104 20.41 24.98 -2.56
CA ALA A 104 21.74 25.55 -2.83
C ALA A 104 22.88 24.86 -2.06
N THR A 105 22.68 23.63 -1.56
CA THR A 105 23.81 22.87 -1.00
C THR A 105 24.64 22.27 -2.15
N PRO A 106 25.98 22.36 -2.15
CA PRO A 106 26.83 21.70 -3.14
C PRO A 106 26.74 20.16 -3.01
N ILE A 107 26.96 19.44 -4.12
CA ILE A 107 27.03 17.98 -4.14
C ILE A 107 28.05 17.53 -3.07
N PRO A 108 27.68 16.70 -2.08
CA PRO A 108 28.64 16.11 -1.17
C PRO A 108 29.65 15.31 -2.00
N LYS A 109 30.87 15.83 -2.13
CA LYS A 109 31.95 15.12 -2.82
C LYS A 109 32.36 13.94 -1.96
N GLY A 110 32.03 12.73 -2.40
CA GLY A 110 32.53 11.49 -1.80
C GLY A 110 31.58 10.80 -0.81
N GLU A 111 30.33 11.23 -0.67
CA GLU A 111 29.31 10.38 -0.03
C GLU A 111 28.77 9.43 -1.10
N SER A 112 29.22 8.16 -1.05
CA SER A 112 28.73 7.11 -1.95
C SER A 112 27.22 7.05 -1.85
N ILE A 113 26.53 7.29 -2.97
CA ILE A 113 25.10 7.10 -3.08
C ILE A 113 24.82 5.65 -2.69
N ARG A 114 24.11 5.42 -1.58
CA ARG A 114 23.63 4.07 -1.28
C ARG A 114 22.32 3.87 -2.02
N ALA A 115 22.45 3.57 -3.31
CA ALA A 115 21.39 3.00 -4.11
C ALA A 115 21.35 1.48 -3.83
N VAL A 116 20.17 0.89 -3.79
CA VAL A 116 19.98 -0.55 -3.71
C VAL A 116 18.88 -0.95 -4.67
N LEU A 117 19.17 -1.86 -5.59
CA LEU A 117 18.14 -2.52 -6.38
C LEU A 117 17.41 -3.55 -5.49
N ALA A 118 16.10 -3.36 -5.33
CA ALA A 118 15.26 -4.16 -4.46
C ALA A 118 13.94 -4.54 -5.15
N ARG A 119 13.04 -5.19 -4.41
CA ARG A 119 11.66 -5.44 -4.84
C ARG A 119 10.68 -4.88 -3.83
N ASP A 120 9.56 -4.37 -4.31
CA ASP A 120 8.46 -3.91 -3.46
C ASP A 120 7.69 -5.09 -2.84
N GLY A 121 6.66 -4.79 -2.03
CA GLY A 121 5.82 -5.82 -1.39
C GLY A 121 5.02 -6.70 -2.36
N ASN A 122 4.88 -6.29 -3.62
CA ASN A 122 4.22 -7.04 -4.69
C ASN A 122 5.23 -7.74 -5.62
N GLY A 123 6.53 -7.62 -5.33
CA GLY A 123 7.64 -8.20 -6.07
C GLY A 123 8.01 -7.45 -7.36
N TYR A 124 7.61 -6.20 -7.52
CA TYR A 124 8.08 -5.34 -8.62
C TYR A 124 9.45 -4.76 -8.29
N PRO A 125 10.36 -4.65 -9.28
CA PRO A 125 11.68 -4.09 -9.05
C PRO A 125 11.61 -2.58 -8.78
N ILE A 126 12.44 -2.11 -7.86
CA ILE A 126 12.57 -0.71 -7.46
C ILE A 126 14.04 -0.41 -7.15
N ILE A 127 14.46 0.84 -7.29
CA ILE A 127 15.72 1.31 -6.71
C ILE A 127 15.38 2.12 -5.46
N MET A 128 15.99 1.78 -4.33
CA MET A 128 15.91 2.56 -3.09
C MET A 128 17.20 3.36 -2.93
N MET A 129 17.08 4.68 -2.82
CA MET A 129 18.21 5.59 -2.63
C MET A 129 18.10 6.27 -1.27
N THR A 130 19.08 6.06 -0.37
CA THR A 130 19.12 6.74 0.93
C THR A 130 19.74 8.13 0.79
N THR A 131 19.06 9.03 0.10
CA THR A 131 19.49 10.42 -0.09
C THR A 131 18.29 11.37 -0.13
N ARG A 132 18.54 12.69 -0.17
CA ARG A 132 17.50 13.72 -0.31
C ARG A 132 16.99 13.72 -1.75
N TYR A 133 15.74 14.13 -1.95
CA TYR A 133 15.10 14.18 -3.26
C TYR A 133 15.89 14.97 -4.31
N ALA A 134 16.32 16.19 -3.96
CA ALA A 134 17.11 17.03 -4.85
C ALA A 134 18.35 16.29 -5.37
N TRP A 135 19.00 15.49 -4.53
CA TRP A 135 20.17 14.70 -4.91
C TRP A 135 19.81 13.47 -5.74
N ALA A 136 18.81 12.70 -5.33
CA ALA A 136 18.34 11.56 -6.11
C ALA A 136 17.95 11.98 -7.53
N TRP A 137 17.30 13.14 -7.68
CA TRP A 137 16.94 13.71 -8.97
C TRP A 137 18.17 13.97 -9.86
N GLU A 138 19.20 14.63 -9.33
CA GLU A 138 20.44 14.89 -10.09
C GLU A 138 21.16 13.59 -10.45
N TYR A 139 21.32 12.67 -9.49
CA TYR A 139 22.00 11.40 -9.73
C TYR A 139 21.29 10.53 -10.77
N VAL A 140 19.96 10.42 -10.69
CA VAL A 140 19.18 9.71 -11.71
C VAL A 140 19.29 10.44 -13.04
N SER A 141 19.27 11.78 -13.05
CA SER A 141 19.44 12.55 -14.29
C SER A 141 20.83 12.36 -14.92
N ASP A 142 21.87 12.14 -14.14
CA ASP A 142 23.22 11.86 -14.62
C ASP A 142 23.35 10.41 -15.10
N ALA A 143 22.90 9.43 -14.31
CA ALA A 143 22.86 8.02 -14.70
C ALA A 143 22.12 7.82 -16.04
N LEU A 144 20.97 8.48 -16.22
CA LEU A 144 20.20 8.41 -17.46
C LEU A 144 20.98 8.91 -18.69
N LYS A 145 21.96 9.82 -18.55
CA LYS A 145 22.81 10.28 -19.67
C LYS A 145 23.78 9.21 -20.15
N GLU A 146 24.22 8.33 -19.25
CA GLU A 146 25.16 7.23 -19.54
C GLU A 146 24.44 5.95 -20.03
N THR A 147 23.11 5.92 -19.93
CA THR A 147 22.30 4.85 -20.50
C THR A 147 21.97 5.04 -21.99
N ASP A 148 21.42 4.00 -22.62
CA ASP A 148 20.86 4.07 -23.97
C ASP A 148 19.40 4.59 -24.01
N PHE A 149 18.83 4.96 -22.87
CA PHE A 149 17.50 5.58 -22.79
C PHE A 149 17.54 7.02 -23.30
N LYS A 150 16.44 7.46 -23.92
CA LYS A 150 16.29 8.88 -24.32
C LYS A 150 15.23 9.55 -23.45
N VAL A 151 15.64 10.56 -22.70
CA VAL A 151 14.73 11.41 -21.93
C VAL A 151 14.02 12.36 -22.89
N SER A 152 12.71 12.16 -23.09
CA SER A 152 11.90 13.04 -23.95
C SER A 152 11.45 14.29 -23.22
N ASP A 153 11.18 14.17 -21.92
CA ASP A 153 10.78 15.26 -21.05
C ASP A 153 11.04 14.89 -19.58
N ARG A 154 11.00 15.86 -18.67
CA ARG A 154 11.13 15.65 -17.23
C ARG A 154 10.40 16.72 -16.44
N ASP A 155 9.75 16.29 -15.37
CA ASP A 155 9.06 17.14 -14.40
C ASP A 155 9.61 16.88 -13.01
N ARG A 156 10.37 17.84 -12.47
CA ARG A 156 10.99 17.74 -11.14
C ARG A 156 9.99 17.91 -10.02
N ASP A 157 8.90 18.64 -10.23
CA ASP A 157 7.92 18.91 -9.18
C ASP A 157 7.10 17.65 -8.88
N VAL A 158 6.81 16.86 -9.92
CA VAL A 158 6.09 15.58 -9.82
C VAL A 158 7.03 14.38 -9.69
N GLY A 159 8.31 14.57 -10.03
CA GLY A 159 9.35 13.54 -9.93
C GLY A 159 9.29 12.49 -11.03
N ILE A 160 9.08 12.92 -12.27
CA ILE A 160 8.92 12.02 -13.42
C ILE A 160 9.92 12.36 -14.52
N PHE A 161 10.59 11.34 -15.04
CA PHE A 161 11.28 11.37 -16.33
C PHE A 161 10.47 10.58 -17.36
N PHE A 162 10.22 11.18 -18.52
CA PHE A 162 9.61 10.49 -19.65
C PHE A 162 10.73 9.89 -20.51
N LEU A 163 10.71 8.58 -20.65
CA LEU A 163 11.78 7.81 -21.29
C LEU A 163 11.30 7.15 -22.57
N ARG A 164 12.10 7.23 -23.63
CA ARG A 164 12.04 6.28 -24.75
C ARG A 164 13.02 5.13 -24.49
N VAL A 165 12.47 3.93 -24.51
CA VAL A 165 13.17 2.69 -24.18
C VAL A 165 13.47 1.91 -25.47
N PRO A 166 14.72 1.46 -25.68
CA PRO A 166 15.07 0.62 -26.83
C PRO A 166 14.36 -0.74 -26.82
N ASP A 167 14.13 -1.31 -28.01
CA ASP A 167 13.34 -2.55 -28.18
C ASP A 167 13.96 -3.77 -27.45
N ARG A 168 15.28 -3.74 -27.17
CA ARG A 168 16.01 -4.79 -26.42
C ARG A 168 15.54 -5.01 -24.97
N TYR A 169 14.78 -4.08 -24.40
CA TYR A 169 14.25 -4.20 -23.05
C TYR A 169 12.86 -4.84 -23.00
N GLU A 170 12.28 -5.25 -24.13
CA GLU A 170 11.02 -6.01 -24.22
C GLU A 170 9.81 -5.34 -23.53
N LEU A 171 9.81 -4.01 -23.42
CA LEU A 171 8.74 -3.24 -22.78
C LEU A 171 7.40 -3.29 -23.55
N GLY A 172 7.43 -3.67 -24.83
CA GLY A 172 6.28 -3.65 -25.74
C GLY A 172 5.92 -2.23 -26.20
N ALA A 173 5.69 -1.32 -25.26
CA ALA A 173 5.65 0.12 -25.52
C ALA A 173 7.07 0.67 -25.60
N ARG A 174 7.34 1.59 -26.53
CA ARG A 174 8.67 2.24 -26.65
C ARG A 174 8.86 3.38 -25.66
N GLU A 175 7.87 3.64 -24.83
CA GLU A 175 7.82 4.77 -23.90
C GLU A 175 7.45 4.29 -22.48
N ALA A 176 8.13 4.83 -21.49
CA ALA A 176 7.92 4.57 -20.07
C ALA A 176 8.10 5.86 -19.26
N GLN A 177 7.59 5.86 -18.04
CA GLN A 177 7.86 6.92 -17.07
C GLN A 177 8.71 6.37 -15.94
N LEU A 178 9.81 7.04 -15.61
CA LEU A 178 10.60 6.77 -14.42
C LEU A 178 10.17 7.74 -13.33
N LYS A 179 9.60 7.23 -12.25
CA LYS A 179 9.08 8.04 -11.15
C LYS A 179 9.95 7.92 -9.91
N LEU A 180 10.31 9.05 -9.34
CA LEU A 180 10.94 9.20 -8.05
C LEU A 180 9.86 9.56 -7.03
N SER A 181 9.79 8.82 -5.92
CA SER A 181 8.79 9.02 -4.88
C SER A 181 9.45 9.08 -3.50
N HIS A 182 8.97 9.99 -2.67
CA HIS A 182 9.38 10.06 -1.27
C HIS A 182 8.88 8.85 -0.51
N THR A 183 9.76 8.26 0.29
CA THR A 183 9.43 7.21 1.24
C THR A 183 10.02 7.56 2.60
N THR A 184 9.64 6.81 3.63
CA THR A 184 10.16 7.03 4.99
C THR A 184 11.68 6.88 5.09
N ASN A 185 12.29 6.08 4.22
CA ASN A 185 13.71 5.72 4.29
C ASN A 185 14.57 6.36 3.18
N GLY A 186 13.99 7.24 2.36
CA GLY A 186 14.68 7.85 1.21
C GLY A 186 13.80 7.96 -0.02
N ILE A 187 14.42 7.86 -1.19
CA ILE A 187 13.73 8.00 -2.49
C ILE A 187 13.62 6.64 -3.16
N GLN A 188 12.40 6.30 -3.55
CA GLN A 188 12.12 5.12 -4.35
C GLN A 188 12.02 5.52 -5.82
N VAL A 189 12.72 4.79 -6.68
CA VAL A 189 12.64 4.92 -8.14
C VAL A 189 11.93 3.70 -8.70
N ALA A 190 10.91 3.93 -9.53
CA ALA A 190 10.14 2.87 -10.17
C ALA A 190 9.81 3.20 -11.62
N VAL A 191 9.61 2.17 -12.44
CA VAL A 191 9.24 2.31 -13.85
C VAL A 191 7.75 2.06 -14.03
N LEU A 192 7.06 3.03 -14.61
CA LEU A 192 5.66 2.99 -14.95
C LEU A 192 5.49 2.92 -16.47
N ASN A 193 4.32 2.44 -16.90
CA ASN A 193 3.93 2.46 -18.30
C ASN A 193 3.91 3.90 -18.87
N GLU A 194 3.79 4.03 -20.19
CA GLU A 194 3.70 5.32 -20.91
C GLU A 194 2.71 6.31 -20.27
N LYS A 195 1.58 5.80 -19.74
CA LYS A 195 0.52 6.63 -19.13
C LYS A 195 0.79 7.01 -17.67
N GLY A 196 1.81 6.44 -17.03
CA GLY A 196 2.11 6.67 -15.61
C GLY A 196 1.06 6.09 -14.66
N THR A 197 0.26 5.12 -15.12
CA THR A 197 -0.91 4.61 -14.37
C THR A 197 -0.65 3.31 -13.63
N ALA A 198 0.35 2.54 -14.08
CA ALA A 198 0.72 1.26 -13.51
C ALA A 198 2.21 1.01 -13.67
N LEU A 199 2.78 0.21 -12.77
CA LEU A 199 4.13 -0.30 -12.91
C LEU A 199 4.24 -1.17 -14.16
N VAL A 200 5.41 -1.12 -14.79
CA VAL A 200 5.77 -2.01 -15.89
C VAL A 200 5.90 -3.45 -15.38
N ASP A 201 5.67 -4.43 -16.26
CA ASP A 201 5.88 -5.84 -15.96
C ASP A 201 7.28 -6.12 -15.39
N LYS A 202 7.37 -7.13 -14.52
CA LYS A 202 8.56 -7.37 -13.69
C LYS A 202 9.84 -7.55 -14.50
N THR A 203 9.78 -8.29 -15.61
CA THR A 203 10.95 -8.56 -16.47
C THR A 203 11.48 -7.29 -17.15
N PRO A 204 10.69 -6.57 -17.97
CA PRO A 204 11.16 -5.32 -18.58
C PRO A 204 11.50 -4.25 -17.53
N GLY A 205 10.73 -4.16 -16.44
CA GLY A 205 11.00 -3.24 -15.34
C GLY A 205 12.34 -3.52 -14.65
N SER A 206 12.71 -4.79 -14.48
CA SER A 206 13.99 -5.18 -13.86
C SER A 206 15.14 -4.79 -14.77
N ALA A 207 15.07 -5.13 -16.06
CA ALA A 207 16.12 -4.82 -17.02
C ALA A 207 16.37 -3.31 -17.15
N ILE A 208 15.31 -2.50 -17.13
CA ILE A 208 15.44 -1.02 -17.17
C ILE A 208 16.11 -0.51 -15.89
N LEU A 209 15.63 -0.93 -14.72
CA LEU A 209 16.18 -0.47 -13.43
C LEU A 209 17.60 -0.97 -13.17
N GLU A 210 17.94 -2.18 -13.59
CA GLU A 210 19.31 -2.72 -13.53
C GLU A 210 20.27 -1.83 -14.31
N ARG A 211 19.91 -1.45 -15.54
CA ARG A 211 20.76 -0.56 -16.35
C ARG A 211 20.96 0.80 -15.70
N ILE A 212 19.91 1.39 -15.12
CA ILE A 212 20.02 2.68 -14.42
C ILE A 212 20.88 2.52 -13.17
N TYR A 213 20.69 1.42 -12.43
CA TYR A 213 21.41 1.13 -11.20
C TYR A 213 22.93 0.96 -11.43
N GLU A 214 23.34 0.32 -12.53
CA GLU A 214 24.76 0.17 -12.91
C GLU A 214 25.48 1.53 -13.05
N GLU A 215 24.76 2.59 -13.43
CA GLU A 215 25.32 3.93 -13.62
C GLU A 215 25.17 4.82 -12.36
N LEU A 216 24.60 4.27 -11.28
CA LEU A 216 24.45 4.95 -9.98
C LEU A 216 25.52 4.52 -8.95
N GLU A 217 26.26 3.44 -9.22
CA GLU A 217 27.42 2.99 -8.42
C GLU A 217 28.71 3.75 -8.79
#